data_AF-A0AAV3PVY0-F1
#
_entry.id   AF-A0AAV3PVY0-F1
#
_cell.length_a   1.000
_cell.length_b   1.000
_cell.length_c   1.000
_cell.angle_alpha   90.00
_cell.angle_beta   90.00
_cell.angle_gamma   90.00
#
_symmetry.space_group_name_H-M   'P 1'
#
loop_
_entity.id
_entity.type
_entity.pdbx_description
1 polymer ?
#
loop_
_entity_poly.entity_id
_entity_poly.type
_entity_poly.pdbx_seq_one_letter_code
_entity_poly.pdbx_strand_id
1 'polypeptide(L)'
;MDIITQLQEQLNTIASVAFNTFGTLQRDAPPVRLSADYPEPPSNPNVTEDATTVSEQPKTMSAALVKAAKQFDALVSALPLSERGEEAQLKRIAELQFYKLSDLSSAWNNSICNSVRE
;
A
#
# COMPACT_ATOMS: atom_id res chain seq x y z
N MET A 1 2.05 11.44 -7.40
CA MET A 1 1.09 10.33 -7.25
C MET A 1 0.40 10.51 -5.92
N ASP A 2 -0.92 10.37 -5.85
CA ASP A 2 -1.69 10.60 -4.62
C ASP A 2 -1.47 9.48 -3.59
N ILE A 3 -1.54 9.79 -2.29
CA ILE A 3 -1.32 8.81 -1.20
C ILE A 3 -2.43 7.75 -1.19
N ILE A 4 -3.66 8.11 -1.54
CA ILE A 4 -4.78 7.16 -1.61
C ILE A 4 -4.57 6.18 -2.77
N THR A 5 -4.10 6.66 -3.93
CA THR A 5 -3.73 5.78 -5.04
C THR A 5 -2.59 4.83 -4.68
N GLN A 6 -1.56 5.32 -3.97
CA GLN A 6 -0.46 4.48 -3.47
C GLN A 6 -0.95 3.40 -2.50
N LEU A 7 -1.88 3.73 -1.60
CA LEU A 7 -2.49 2.75 -0.69
C LEU A 7 -3.25 1.66 -1.44
N GLN A 8 -4.01 2.02 -2.48
CA GLN A 8 -4.74 1.06 -3.31
C GLN A 8 -3.79 0.11 -4.05
N GLU A 9 -2.72 0.63 -4.64
CA GLU A 9 -1.69 -0.17 -5.30
C GLU A 9 -0.96 -1.10 -4.32
N GLN A 10 -0.68 -0.61 -3.10
CA GLN A 10 -0.03 -1.41 -2.06
C GLN A 10 -0.95 -2.54 -1.57
N LEU A 11 -2.25 -2.29 -1.40
CA LEU A 11 -3.22 -3.33 -1.06
C LEU A 11 -3.34 -4.39 -2.16
N ASN A 12 -3.34 -3.97 -3.43
CA ASN A 12 -3.34 -4.90 -4.56
C ASN A 12 -2.08 -5.77 -4.57
N THR A 13 -0.93 -5.17 -4.26
CA THR A 13 0.35 -5.88 -4.12
C THR A 13 0.31 -6.90 -2.99
N ILE A 14 -0.20 -6.53 -1.82
CA ILE A 14 -0.36 -7.45 -0.67
C ILE A 14 -1.28 -8.61 -1.05
N ALA A 15 -2.40 -8.33 -1.70
CA ALA A 15 -3.34 -9.35 -2.15
C ALA A 15 -2.66 -10.33 -3.12
N SER A 16 -1.96 -9.82 -4.13
CA SER A 16 -1.21 -10.65 -5.09
C SER A 16 -0.16 -11.53 -4.42
N VAL A 17 0.65 -10.97 -3.52
CA VAL A 17 1.67 -11.72 -2.76
C VAL A 17 1.00 -12.80 -1.91
N ALA A 18 -0.09 -12.48 -1.21
CA ALA A 18 -0.82 -13.44 -0.40
C ALA A 18 -1.36 -14.60 -1.23
N PHE A 19 -2.09 -14.33 -2.31
CA PHE A 19 -2.66 -15.39 -3.17
C PHE A 19 -1.59 -16.29 -3.77
N ASN A 20 -0.47 -15.72 -4.23
CA ASN A 20 0.63 -16.50 -4.77
C ASN A 20 1.33 -17.34 -3.68
N THR A 21 1.49 -16.80 -2.47
CA THR A 21 2.10 -17.52 -1.35
C THR A 21 1.22 -18.69 -0.91
N PHE A 22 -0.09 -18.48 -0.73
CA PHE A 22 -0.99 -19.55 -0.33
C PHE A 22 -1.21 -20.58 -1.45
N GLY A 23 -1.27 -20.14 -2.71
CA GLY A 23 -1.42 -21.02 -3.86
C GLY A 23 -0.22 -21.95 -4.05
N THR A 24 1.01 -21.42 -3.93
CA THR A 24 2.24 -22.23 -3.98
C THR A 24 2.33 -23.19 -2.80
N LEU A 25 2.01 -22.73 -1.58
CA LEU A 25 1.95 -23.60 -0.40
C LEU A 25 0.97 -24.77 -0.55
N GLN A 26 -0.22 -24.54 -1.11
CA GLN A 26 -1.20 -25.62 -1.33
C GLN A 26 -0.77 -26.57 -2.44
N ARG A 27 -0.19 -26.05 -3.53
CA ARG A 27 0.27 -26.85 -4.67
C ARG A 27 1.45 -27.75 -4.29
N ASP A 28 2.38 -27.20 -3.53
CA ASP A 28 3.67 -27.83 -3.22
C ASP A 28 3.66 -28.52 -1.84
N ALA A 29 2.48 -28.59 -1.18
CA ALA A 29 2.34 -29.24 0.12
C ALA A 29 2.64 -30.75 0.03
N PRO A 30 3.62 -31.27 0.80
CA PRO A 30 3.88 -32.70 0.85
C PRO A 30 2.71 -33.43 1.53
N PRO A 31 2.41 -34.68 1.13
CA PRO A 31 1.37 -35.47 1.78
C PRO A 31 1.67 -35.67 3.28
N VAL A 32 0.75 -35.28 4.15
CA VAL A 32 0.87 -35.52 5.60
C VAL A 32 0.69 -37.02 5.87
N ARG A 33 1.74 -37.66 6.39
CA ARG A 33 1.72 -39.05 6.84
C ARG A 33 1.13 -39.11 8.26
N LEU A 34 -0.06 -39.67 8.41
CA LEU A 34 -0.71 -39.87 9.71
C LEU A 34 -0.17 -41.11 10.46
N SER A 35 0.56 -41.98 9.78
CA SER A 35 1.17 -43.20 10.30
C SER A 35 2.42 -43.58 9.49
N ALA A 36 3.37 -44.27 10.13
CA ALA A 36 4.65 -44.63 9.54
C ALA A 36 4.56 -45.67 8.41
N ASP A 37 3.44 -46.42 8.34
CA ASP A 37 3.25 -47.57 7.46
C ASP A 37 2.20 -47.31 6.35
N TYR A 38 2.12 -46.08 5.85
CA TYR A 38 1.21 -45.75 4.75
C TYR A 38 1.89 -46.03 3.40
N PRO A 39 1.32 -46.89 2.51
CA PRO A 39 1.92 -47.21 1.22
C PRO A 39 2.08 -45.95 0.37
N GLU A 40 3.20 -45.84 -0.34
CA GLU A 40 3.53 -44.65 -1.12
C GLU A 40 2.82 -44.69 -2.49
N PRO A 41 2.08 -43.63 -2.88
CA PRO A 41 1.62 -43.52 -4.26
C PRO A 41 2.84 -43.43 -5.19
N PRO A 42 2.76 -43.98 -6.41
CA PRO A 42 3.88 -43.98 -7.35
C PRO A 42 4.38 -42.54 -7.55
N SER A 43 5.67 -42.31 -7.28
CA SER A 43 6.30 -41.01 -7.44
C SER A 43 6.12 -40.52 -8.86
N ASN A 44 5.43 -39.40 -9.03
CA ASN A 44 5.34 -38.73 -10.31
C ASN A 44 6.76 -38.22 -10.67
N PRO A 45 7.37 -38.62 -11.80
CA PRO A 45 8.77 -38.31 -12.13
C PRO A 45 9.08 -36.80 -12.23
N ASN A 46 8.06 -35.95 -12.26
CA ASN A 46 8.19 -34.49 -12.34
C ASN A 46 8.46 -33.78 -11.00
N VAL A 47 8.54 -34.49 -9.86
CA VAL A 47 8.63 -33.89 -8.50
C VAL A 47 10.00 -34.15 -7.84
N THR A 48 11.03 -34.46 -8.63
CA THR A 48 12.37 -34.82 -8.11
C THR A 48 13.24 -33.62 -7.74
N GLU A 49 12.86 -32.42 -8.17
CA GLU A 49 13.59 -31.21 -7.82
C GLU A 49 12.85 -30.52 -6.66
N ASP A 50 13.58 -30.08 -5.66
CA ASP A 50 13.17 -28.96 -4.79
C ASP A 50 12.43 -29.17 -3.45
N ALA A 51 12.51 -30.34 -2.81
CA ALA A 51 12.09 -30.47 -1.40
C ALA A 51 12.80 -29.45 -0.45
N THR A 52 14.02 -29.02 -0.80
CA THR A 52 14.79 -28.00 -0.07
C THR A 52 14.27 -26.58 -0.32
N THR A 53 13.79 -26.25 -1.52
CA THR A 53 13.27 -24.90 -1.82
C THR A 53 11.82 -24.72 -1.41
N VAL A 54 11.02 -25.80 -1.32
CA VAL A 54 9.67 -25.75 -0.75
C VAL A 54 9.69 -25.30 0.72
N SER A 55 10.79 -25.53 1.45
CA SER A 55 11.03 -25.03 2.81
C SER A 55 11.47 -23.56 2.85
N GLU A 56 12.23 -23.10 1.84
CA GLU A 56 12.82 -21.76 1.81
C GLU A 56 11.93 -20.70 1.11
N GLN A 57 11.16 -21.09 0.09
CA GLN A 57 10.20 -20.23 -0.59
C GLN A 57 9.16 -19.60 0.35
N PRO A 58 8.55 -20.33 1.30
CA PRO A 58 7.60 -19.74 2.24
C PRO A 58 8.24 -18.68 3.14
N LYS A 59 9.52 -18.83 3.48
CA LYS A 59 10.27 -17.84 4.27
C LYS A 59 10.52 -16.55 3.48
N THR A 60 10.93 -16.66 2.21
CA THR A 60 11.15 -15.47 1.37
C THR A 60 9.84 -14.77 1.02
N MET A 61 8.78 -15.52 0.75
CA MET A 61 7.45 -14.99 0.47
C MET A 61 6.78 -14.36 1.72
N SER A 62 6.90 -14.97 2.89
CA SER A 62 6.42 -14.38 4.15
C SER A 62 7.20 -13.10 4.51
N ALA A 63 8.51 -13.05 4.27
CA ALA A 63 9.28 -11.82 4.42
C ALA A 63 8.81 -10.71 3.46
N ALA A 64 8.45 -11.07 2.22
CA ALA A 64 7.88 -10.13 1.25
C ALA A 64 6.51 -9.60 1.72
N LEU A 65 5.64 -10.46 2.26
CA LEU A 65 4.35 -10.07 2.82
C LEU A 65 4.52 -9.09 4.00
N VAL A 66 5.42 -9.40 4.94
CA VAL A 66 5.68 -8.53 6.11
C VAL A 66 6.24 -7.19 5.66
N LYS A 67 7.15 -7.17 4.67
CA LYS A 67 7.68 -5.93 4.11
C LYS A 67 6.57 -5.09 3.48
N ALA A 68 5.68 -5.71 2.71
CA ALA A 68 4.55 -5.04 2.09
C ALA A 68 3.56 -4.48 3.13
N ALA A 69 3.31 -5.22 4.22
CA ALA A 69 2.49 -4.76 5.33
C ALA A 69 3.10 -3.55 6.06
N LYS A 70 4.42 -3.54 6.28
CA LYS A 70 5.11 -2.37 6.86
C LYS A 70 5.04 -1.13 5.98
N GLN A 71 5.13 -1.30 4.66
CA GLN A 71 4.96 -0.20 3.71
C GLN A 71 3.53 0.34 3.73
N PHE A 72 2.54 -0.53 3.83
CA PHE A 72 1.15 -0.11 4.02
C PHE A 72 0.96 0.69 5.31
N ASP A 73 1.51 0.22 6.43
CA ASP A 73 1.46 0.93 7.72
C ASP A 73 2.11 2.32 7.65
N ALA A 74 3.28 2.43 6.99
CA ALA A 74 3.92 3.72 6.75
C ALA A 74 3.07 4.66 5.88
N LEU A 75 2.39 4.14 4.86
CA LEU A 75 1.48 4.92 4.01
C LEU A 75 0.22 5.37 4.78
N VAL A 76 -0.31 4.52 5.66
CA VAL A 76 -1.44 4.87 6.55
C VAL A 76 -1.02 5.95 7.54
N SER A 77 0.18 5.86 8.12
CA SER A 77 0.70 6.90 9.01
C SER A 77 1.02 8.22 8.27
N ALA A 78 1.29 8.16 6.98
CA ALA A 78 1.54 9.33 6.14
C ALA A 78 0.24 9.96 5.62
N LEU A 79 -0.92 9.33 5.83
CA LEU A 79 -2.19 9.96 5.53
C LEU A 79 -2.26 11.29 6.27
N PRO A 80 -2.60 12.39 5.60
CA PRO A 80 -2.90 13.63 6.28
C PRO A 80 -4.12 13.35 7.14
N LEU A 81 -3.88 13.08 8.42
CA LEU A 81 -4.93 12.86 9.41
C LEU A 81 -5.84 14.07 9.25
N SER A 82 -7.09 13.81 8.86
CA SER A 82 -8.16 14.78 9.05
C SER A 82 -8.43 14.82 10.55
N GLU A 83 -7.42 15.22 11.34
CA GLU A 83 -7.39 15.29 12.80
C GLU A 83 -8.43 16.30 13.32
N ARG A 84 -9.16 16.93 12.40
CA ARG A 84 -10.09 18.02 12.64
C ARG A 84 -11.48 17.81 12.03
N GLY A 85 -11.74 16.65 11.40
CA GLY A 85 -13.01 16.39 10.72
C GLY A 85 -13.25 17.33 9.52
N GLU A 86 -14.29 17.03 8.75
CA GLU A 86 -14.63 17.77 7.53
C GLU A 86 -14.85 19.27 7.80
N GLU A 87 -15.53 19.62 8.89
CA GLU A 87 -15.88 21.01 9.22
C GLU A 87 -14.65 21.92 9.40
N ALA A 88 -13.62 21.43 10.06
CA ALA A 88 -12.48 22.26 10.35
C ALA A 88 -11.44 22.26 9.21
N GLN A 89 -11.52 21.26 8.34
CA GLN A 89 -10.86 21.27 7.04
C GLN A 89 -11.52 22.32 6.12
N LEU A 90 -12.86 22.37 6.07
CA LEU A 90 -13.63 23.40 5.36
C LEU A 90 -13.34 24.80 5.90
N LYS A 91 -13.28 24.98 7.22
CA LYS A 91 -12.91 26.26 7.84
C LYS A 91 -11.51 26.72 7.40
N ARG A 92 -10.54 25.81 7.39
CA ARG A 92 -9.17 26.13 6.95
C ARG A 92 -9.10 26.47 5.46
N ILE A 93 -9.89 25.80 4.62
CA ILE A 93 -10.03 26.14 3.20
C ILE A 93 -10.63 27.55 3.04
N ALA A 94 -11.68 27.88 3.78
CA ALA A 94 -12.30 29.19 3.74
C ALA A 94 -11.32 30.31 4.18
N GLU A 95 -10.55 30.08 5.24
CA GLU A 95 -9.50 31.01 5.70
C GLU A 95 -8.42 31.22 4.62
N LEU A 96 -7.96 30.14 3.98
CA LEU A 96 -6.97 30.22 2.90
C LEU A 96 -7.51 30.93 1.65
N GLN A 97 -8.79 30.72 1.32
CA GLN A 97 -9.46 31.44 0.24
C GLN A 97 -9.57 32.93 0.55
N PHE A 98 -9.95 33.28 1.79
CA PHE A 98 -10.04 34.67 2.22
C PHE A 98 -8.69 35.38 2.15
N TYR A 99 -7.62 34.75 2.66
CA TYR A 99 -6.26 35.30 2.59
C TYR A 99 -5.82 35.55 1.14
N LYS A 100 -6.09 34.60 0.24
CA LYS A 100 -5.76 34.75 -1.19
C LYS A 100 -6.52 35.90 -1.83
N LEU A 101 -7.81 36.09 -1.49
CA LEU A 101 -8.62 37.19 -1.99
C LEU A 101 -8.17 38.55 -1.44
N SER A 102 -7.74 38.63 -0.18
CA SER A 102 -7.20 39.88 0.37
C SER A 102 -5.86 40.28 -0.26
N ASP A 103 -4.99 39.31 -0.55
CA ASP A 103 -3.73 39.56 -1.27
C ASP A 103 -3.98 40.05 -2.70
N LEU A 104 -4.91 39.41 -3.42
CA LEU A 104 -5.30 39.81 -4.78
C LEU A 104 -5.92 41.21 -4.80
N SER A 105 -6.79 41.53 -3.84
CA SER A 105 -7.39 42.86 -3.70
C SER A 105 -6.33 43.94 -3.44
N SER A 106 -5.38 43.65 -2.56
CA SER A 106 -4.26 44.57 -2.25
C SER A 106 -3.34 44.78 -3.44
N ALA A 107 -3.03 43.71 -4.18
CA ALA A 107 -2.24 43.77 -5.40
C ALA A 107 -2.95 44.59 -6.50
N TRP A 108 -4.26 44.41 -6.64
CA TRP A 108 -5.06 45.16 -7.61
C TRP A 108 -5.12 46.65 -7.26
N ASN A 109 -5.34 47.00 -5.99
CA ASN A 109 -5.32 48.40 -5.54
C ASN A 109 -3.96 49.06 -5.77
N ASN A 110 -2.86 48.39 -5.44
CA ASN A 110 -1.51 48.92 -5.70
C ASN A 110 -1.26 49.14 -7.20
N SER A 111 -1.75 48.24 -8.06
CA SER A 111 -1.65 48.38 -9.51
C SER A 111 -2.41 49.61 -10.03
N ILE A 112 -3.63 49.84 -9.56
CA ILE A 112 -4.41 51.03 -9.92
C ILE A 112 -3.73 52.30 -9.42
N CYS A 113 -3.25 52.32 -8.18
CA CYS A 113 -2.55 53.49 -7.63
C CYS A 113 -1.29 53.86 -8.42
N ASN A 114 -0.57 52.88 -8.96
CA ASN A 114 0.59 53.13 -9.81
C ASN A 114 0.18 53.62 -11.21
N SER A 115 -0.88 53.07 -11.79
CA SER A 115 -1.39 53.47 -13.12
C SER A 115 -2.00 54.89 -13.13
N VAL A 116 -2.49 55.39 -12.00
CA VAL A 116 -2.98 56.78 -11.84
C VAL A 116 -1.84 57.77 -11.56
N ARG A 117 -0.65 57.29 -11.21
CA ARG A 117 0.52 58.12 -10.88
C ARG A 117 1.42 58.38 -12.09
N GLU A 118 1.35 57.54 -13.13
CA GLU A 118 1.95 57.77 -14.45
C GLU A 118 1.10 58.72 -15.31
#